data_AF-A0A842N8Z4-F1
#
_entry.id   AF-A0A842N8Z4-F1
#
_cell.length_a   1.000
_cell.length_b   1.000
_cell.length_c   1.000
_cell.angle_alpha   90.00
_cell.angle_beta   90.00
_cell.angle_gamma   90.00
#
_symmetry.space_group_name_H-M   'P 1'
#
loop_
_entity.id
_entity.type
_entity.pdbx_description
1 polymer ?
#
loop_
_entity_poly.entity_id
_entity_poly.type
_entity_poly.pdbx_seq_one_letter_code
_entity_poly.pdbx_strand_id
1 'polypeptide(L)' 'MNKKAITTKTIITLALVLIVVVTFLFLFSGKANIFSEGTMSCESKEGVCMNATECEGPTSNFNCDNSKHICCIKLT' A
#
# COMPACT_ATOMS: atom_id res chain seq x y z
N MET A 1 1.84 42.50 19.53
CA MET A 1 2.47 41.17 19.37
C MET A 1 2.39 40.42 20.70
N ASN A 2 1.44 39.49 20.84
CA ASN A 2 1.25 38.73 22.06
C ASN A 2 2.36 37.68 22.21
N LYS A 3 3.40 37.98 22.98
CA LYS A 3 4.40 36.98 23.39
C LYS A 3 3.72 36.05 24.40
N LYS A 4 3.04 35.01 23.91
CA LYS A 4 2.64 33.89 24.78
C LYS A 4 3.92 33.32 25.37
N ALA A 5 4.09 33.47 26.68
CA ALA A 5 5.17 32.79 27.40
C ALA A 5 4.97 31.30 27.20
N ILE A 6 5.79 30.70 26.33
CA ILE A 6 5.75 29.27 26.08
C ILE A 6 6.21 28.62 27.38
N THR A 7 5.24 28.10 28.12
CA THR A 7 5.48 27.42 29.38
C THR A 7 6.22 26.13 29.06
N THR A 8 7.24 25.75 29.84
CA THR A 8 8.07 24.56 29.60
C THR A 8 7.24 23.29 29.38
N LYS A 9 6.10 23.17 30.08
CA LYS A 9 5.11 22.10 29.90
C LYS A 9 4.59 22.02 28.46
N THR A 10 4.30 23.17 27.84
CA THR A 10 3.83 23.26 26.45
C THR A 10 4.87 22.76 25.45
N ILE A 11 6.16 23.04 25.68
CA ILE A 11 7.25 22.57 24.81
C ILE A 11 7.35 21.05 24.87
N ILE A 12 7.29 20.48 26.07
CA ILE A 12 7.37 19.04 26.28
C ILE A 12 6.17 18.34 25.61
N THR A 13 4.95 18.86 25.79
CA THR A 13 3.76 18.30 25.14
C THR A 13 3.85 18.38 23.62
N LEU A 14 4.32 19.50 23.06
CA LEU A 14 4.47 19.67 21.61
C LEU A 14 5.48 18.66 21.03
N ALA A 15 6.61 18.47 21.71
CA ALA A 15 7.62 17.49 21.30
C ALA A 15 7.08 16.05 21.33
N LEU A 16 6.33 15.69 22.38
CA LEU A 16 5.76 14.36 22.54
C LEU A 16 4.71 14.06 21.46
N VAL A 17 3.85 15.03 21.15
CA VAL A 17 2.87 14.93 20.05
C VAL A 17 3.57 14.75 18.70
N LEU A 18 4.63 15.53 18.42
CA LEU A 18 5.39 15.39 17.18
C LEU A 18 6.01 14.00 17.03
N ILE A 19 6.60 13.44 18.10
CA ILE A 19 7.19 12.11 18.08
C ILE A 19 6.12 11.05 17.75
N VAL A 20 4.95 11.14 18.39
CA VAL A 20 3.83 10.21 18.13
C VAL A 20 3.34 10.31 16.68
N VAL A 21 3.21 11.51 16.13
CA VAL A 21 2.80 11.68 14.73
C VAL A 21 3.82 11.06 13.78
N VAL A 22 5.11 11.27 14.03
CA VAL A 22 6.18 10.69 13.19
C VAL A 22 6.14 9.16 13.26
N THR A 23 5.99 8.56 14.44
CA THR A 23 5.92 7.09 14.55
C THR A 23 4.70 6.52 13.85
N PHE A 24 3.53 7.17 13.93
CA PHE A 24 2.36 6.77 13.14
C PHE A 24 2.65 6.85 11.64
N LEU A 25 3.23 7.95 11.14
CA LEU A 25 3.58 8.06 9.71
C LEU A 25 4.53 6.95 9.25
N PHE A 26 5.52 6.57 10.06
CA PHE A 26 6.41 5.44 9.76
C PHE A 26 5.66 4.09 9.74
N LEU A 27 4.75 3.85 10.68
CA LEU A 27 3.94 2.63 10.72
C LEU A 27 2.99 2.54 9.52
N PHE A 28 2.35 3.64 9.15
CA PHE A 28 1.48 3.73 7.98
C PHE A 28 2.27 3.58 6.67
N SER A 29 3.47 4.17 6.59
CA SER A 29 4.33 4.05 5.39
C SER A 29 4.83 2.61 5.17
N GLY A 30 5.12 1.86 6.24
CA GLY A 30 5.52 0.46 6.14
C GLY A 30 4.39 -0.49 5.71
N LYS A 31 3.14 -0.19 6.08
CA LYS A 31 1.96 -1.00 5.72
C LYS A 31 1.38 -0.65 4.35
N ALA A 32 1.52 0.59 3.90
CA ALA A 32 0.98 1.03 2.61
C ALA A 32 1.62 0.32 1.41
N ASN A 33 2.92 0.00 1.47
CA ASN A 33 3.58 -0.81 0.42
C ASN A 33 3.03 -2.24 0.37
N ILE A 34 2.81 -2.87 1.53
CA ILE A 34 2.33 -4.27 1.61
C ILE A 34 0.89 -4.40 1.09
N PHE A 35 0.04 -3.38 1.30
CA PHE A 35 -1.34 -3.41 0.82
C PHE A 35 -1.48 -3.12 -0.68
N SER A 36 -0.55 -2.36 -1.26
CA SER A 36 -0.52 -2.11 -2.71
C SER A 36 -0.19 -3.37 -3.51
N GLU A 37 0.68 -4.24 -2.97
CA GLU A 37 1.05 -5.49 -3.64
C GLU A 37 -0.08 -6.54 -3.59
N GLY A 38 -0.86 -6.58 -2.49
CA GLY A 38 -1.94 -7.56 -2.31
C GLY A 38 -3.25 -7.27 -3.06
N THR A 39 -3.51 -6.03 -3.48
CA THR A 39 -4.78 -5.66 -4.13
C THR A 39 -4.76 -5.82 -5.66
N MET A 40 -3.57 -5.91 -6.26
CA MET A 40 -3.40 -6.08 -7.71
C MET A 40 -2.91 -7.47 -8.10
N SER A 41 -2.80 -8.44 -7.17
CA SER A 41 -2.38 -9.79 -7.53
C SER A 41 -3.46 -10.53 -8.30
N CYS A 42 -3.07 -11.16 -9.41
CA CYS A 42 -3.97 -11.92 -10.28
C CYS A 42 -4.74 -13.02 -9.54
N GLU A 43 -4.06 -13.70 -8.61
CA GLU A 43 -4.61 -14.78 -7.80
C GLU A 43 -5.73 -14.31 -6.88
N SER A 44 -5.66 -13.07 -6.37
CA SER A 44 -6.72 -12.47 -5.53
C SER A 44 -8.02 -12.20 -6.29
N LYS A 45 -7.99 -12.27 -7.62
CA LYS A 45 -9.12 -12.06 -8.53
C LYS A 45 -9.60 -13.36 -9.18
N GLU A 46 -9.23 -14.51 -8.61
CA GLU A 46 -9.50 -15.85 -9.16
C GLU A 46 -8.92 -16.03 -10.58
N GLY A 47 -7.91 -15.21 -10.91
CA GLY A 47 -7.18 -15.30 -12.17
C GLY A 47 -5.94 -16.17 -12.03
N VAL A 48 -5.45 -16.66 -13.17
CA VAL A 48 -4.23 -17.45 -13.26
C VAL A 48 -3.23 -16.73 -14.16
N CYS A 49 -2.00 -16.60 -13.69
CA CYS A 49 -0.89 -16.05 -14.48
C CYS A 49 -0.38 -17.09 -15.48
N MET A 50 -0.58 -16.82 -16.77
CA MET A 50 -0.17 -17.71 -17.87
C MET A 50 0.32 -16.91 -19.08
N ASN A 51 0.89 -17.56 -20.10
CA ASN A 51 1.26 -16.84 -21.31
C ASN A 51 0.03 -16.31 -22.03
N ALA A 52 0.19 -15.20 -22.76
CA ALA A 52 -0.88 -14.60 -23.55
C ALA A 52 -1.49 -15.57 -24.57
N THR A 53 -0.70 -16.52 -25.08
CA THR A 53 -1.14 -17.57 -26.01
C THR A 53 -1.91 -18.72 -25.37
N GLU A 54 -1.84 -18.87 -24.04
CA GLU A 54 -2.48 -19.97 -23.30
C GLU A 54 -3.78 -19.53 -22.61
N CYS A 55 -4.07 -18.23 -22.60
CA CYS A 55 -5.27 -17.69 -21.99
C CYS A 55 -6.46 -17.74 -22.94
N GLU A 56 -7.43 -18.61 -22.62
CA GLU A 56 -8.70 -18.72 -23.36
C GLU A 56 -9.80 -17.77 -22.85
N GLY A 57 -9.48 -16.89 -21.90
CA GLY A 57 -10.42 -16.00 -21.21
C GLY A 57 -10.07 -14.50 -21.30
N PRO A 58 -10.86 -13.64 -20.64
CA PRO A 58 -10.56 -12.22 -20.54
C PRO A 58 -9.26 -11.98 -19.78
N THR A 59 -8.42 -11.13 -20.38
CA THR A 59 -7.12 -10.74 -19.81
C THR A 59 -7.28 -9.47 -18.98
N SER A 60 -6.51 -9.35 -17.90
CA SER A 60 -6.49 -8.16 -17.06
C SER A 60 -5.06 -7.75 -16.71
N ASN A 61 -4.88 -6.46 -16.38
CA ASN A 61 -3.59 -5.85 -16.04
C ASN A 61 -3.17 -6.09 -14.57
N PHE A 62 -3.69 -7.16 -13.95
CA PHE A 62 -3.26 -7.55 -12.60
C PHE A 62 -1.82 -8.09 -12.64
N ASN A 63 -1.09 -7.85 -11.56
CA ASN A 63 0.32 -8.15 -11.45
C ASN A 63 0.55 -9.67 -11.41
N CYS A 64 1.44 -10.13 -12.28
CA CYS A 64 2.00 -11.48 -12.28
C CYS A 64 3.47 -11.39 -11.91
N ASP A 65 3.95 -12.34 -11.10
CA ASP A 65 5.33 -12.38 -10.60
C ASP A 65 6.35 -12.45 -11.76
N ASN A 66 5.93 -13.02 -12.89
CA ASN A 66 6.71 -13.09 -14.11
C ASN A 66 6.26 -12.02 -15.11
N SER A 67 7.20 -11.17 -15.55
CA SER A 67 6.97 -10.05 -16.47
C SER A 67 6.43 -10.46 -17.85
N LYS A 68 6.48 -11.76 -18.19
CA LYS A 68 5.96 -12.31 -19.45
C LYS A 68 4.58 -12.94 -19.33
N HIS A 69 4.07 -13.12 -18.10
CA HIS A 69 2.77 -13.71 -17.87
C HIS A 69 1.72 -12.62 -17.72
N ILE A 70 0.53 -12.88 -18.29
CA ILE A 70 -0.64 -12.03 -18.15
C ILE A 70 -1.61 -12.65 -17.16
N CYS A 71 -2.45 -11.83 -16.52
CA CYS A 71 -3.52 -12.36 -15.68
C CYS A 71 -4.70 -12.80 -16.53
N CYS A 72 -4.97 -14.10 -16.54
CA CYS A 72 -6.09 -14.71 -17.24
C CYS A 72 -7.23 -15.01 -16.26
N ILE A 73 -8.39 -14.37 -16.43
CA ILE A 73 -9.54 -14.59 -15.56
C ILE A 73 -10.36 -15.74 -16.15
N LYS A 74 -10.52 -16.84 -15.39
CA LYS A 74 -11.34 -17.96 -15.82
C LYS A 74 -12.81 -17.57 -15.67
N LEU A 75 -13.51 -17.38 -16.78
CA LEU A 75 -14.97 -17.32 -16.78
C LEU A 75 -15.47 -18.71 -16.38
N THR A 76 -15.96 -18.83 -15.15
CA THR A 76 -16.67 -20.03 -14.67
C THR A 76 -18.12 -19.96 -15.12
#